data_AF-A0A6M0C1E8-F1
#
_entry.id   AF-A0A6M0C1E8-F1
#
_cell.length_a   1.000
_cell.length_b   1.000
_cell.length_c   1.000
_cell.angle_alpha   90.00
_cell.angle_beta   90.00
_cell.angle_gamma   90.00
#
_symmetry.space_group_name_H-M   'P 1'
#
loop_
_entity.id
_entity.type
_entity.pdbx_description
1 polymer ?
#
loop_
_entity_poly.entity_id
_entity_poly.type
_entity_poly.pdbx_seq_one_letter_code
_entity_poly.pdbx_strand_id
1 'polypeptide(L)'
;MFSTDFIDSLNPWLVAVGLNAILLAIVYFAPKKLLTPAGVVHAWVLGVIVWGSLRWPGYAVVGFYFLAGSAVTRIGMAEKEAAGIGEKREGARGPENVWGSALTGTLCALGVLAVRWWHPEGAIAQTLV
;
A
#
# COMPACT_ATOMS: atom_id res chain seq x y z
N MET A 1 2.18 -0.42 -23.28
CA MET A 1 0.84 -0.07 -22.74
C MET A 1 0.22 -1.38 -22.28
N PHE A 2 0.23 -1.67 -20.97
CA PHE A 2 -0.48 -2.84 -20.44
C PHE A 2 -1.97 -2.51 -20.52
N SER A 3 -2.75 -3.27 -21.29
CA SER A 3 -4.22 -3.14 -21.29
C SER A 3 -4.75 -3.58 -19.93
N THR A 4 -5.12 -2.62 -19.08
CA THR A 4 -5.78 -2.87 -17.79
C THR A 4 -7.28 -3.07 -17.93
N ASP A 5 -7.79 -3.10 -19.18
CA ASP A 5 -9.22 -3.14 -19.54
C ASP A 5 -9.99 -4.23 -18.77
N PHE A 6 -9.38 -5.40 -18.58
CA PHE A 6 -9.97 -6.47 -17.79
C PHE A 6 -10.08 -6.12 -16.29
N ILE A 7 -9.03 -5.56 -15.68
CA ILE A 7 -9.02 -5.17 -14.27
C ILE A 7 -9.90 -3.94 -14.01
N ASP A 8 -10.05 -3.07 -15.00
CA ASP A 8 -10.93 -1.91 -14.97
C ASP A 8 -12.41 -2.27 -15.13
N SER A 9 -12.72 -3.39 -15.80
CA SER A 9 -14.08 -3.94 -15.88
C SER A 9 -14.58 -4.58 -14.57
N LEU A 10 -13.67 -4.96 -13.66
CA LEU A 10 -14.00 -5.57 -12.37
C LEU A 10 -14.24 -4.51 -11.29
N ASN A 11 -15.09 -4.83 -10.29
CA ASN A 11 -15.32 -3.93 -9.17
C ASN A 11 -13.98 -3.60 -8.47
N PRO A 12 -13.55 -2.33 -8.48
CA PRO A 12 -12.23 -1.92 -8.01
C PRO A 12 -11.95 -2.33 -6.57
N TRP A 13 -12.97 -2.30 -5.71
CA TRP A 13 -12.85 -2.61 -4.28
C TRP A 13 -12.75 -4.12 -4.03
N LEU A 14 -13.40 -4.95 -4.83
CA LEU A 14 -13.25 -6.41 -4.73
C LEU A 14 -11.85 -6.86 -5.17
N VAL A 15 -11.35 -6.29 -6.25
CA VAL A 15 -9.96 -6.52 -6.68
C VAL A 15 -8.99 -6.06 -5.59
N ALA A 16 -9.24 -4.90 -4.97
CA ALA A 16 -8.44 -4.40 -3.86
C ALA A 16 -8.37 -5.39 -2.69
N VAL A 17 -9.53 -5.87 -2.24
CA VAL A 17 -9.64 -6.82 -1.12
C VAL A 17 -8.89 -8.11 -1.42
N GLY A 18 -9.15 -8.72 -2.59
CA GLY A 18 -8.52 -9.97 -2.99
C GLY A 18 -7.00 -9.85 -3.17
N LEU A 19 -6.55 -8.84 -3.91
CA LEU A 19 -5.13 -8.59 -4.16
C LEU A 19 -4.36 -8.36 -2.85
N ASN A 20 -4.86 -7.46 -1.99
CA ASN A 20 -4.18 -7.14 -0.74
C ASN A 20 -4.19 -8.33 0.23
N ALA A 21 -5.26 -9.13 0.25
CA ALA A 21 -5.30 -10.34 1.08
C ALA A 21 -4.24 -11.35 0.65
N ILE A 22 -4.10 -11.60 -0.66
CA ILE A 22 -3.09 -12.53 -1.19
C ILE A 22 -1.67 -12.02 -0.89
N LEU A 23 -1.38 -10.76 -1.21
CA LEU A 23 -0.05 -10.18 -1.01
C LEU A 23 0.36 -10.20 0.47
N LEU A 24 -0.56 -9.84 1.37
CA LEU A 24 -0.25 -9.80 2.80
C LEU A 24 -0.26 -11.16 3.47
N ALA A 25 -0.98 -12.15 2.93
CA ALA A 25 -0.79 -13.54 3.34
C ALA A 25 0.65 -14.00 3.08
N ILE A 26 1.20 -13.70 1.89
CA ILE A 26 2.61 -14.00 1.58
C ILE A 26 3.55 -13.31 2.57
N VAL A 27 3.30 -12.03 2.89
CA VAL A 27 4.10 -11.28 3.88
C VAL A 27 4.00 -11.88 5.29
N TYR A 28 2.82 -12.36 5.68
CA TYR A 28 2.59 -12.96 6.98
C TYR A 28 3.33 -14.30 7.14
N PHE A 29 3.33 -15.14 6.10
CA PHE A 29 4.03 -16.44 6.10
C PHE A 29 5.52 -16.36 5.76
N ALA A 30 6.02 -15.19 5.37
CA ALA A 30 7.44 -15.01 5.08
C ALA A 30 8.29 -15.26 6.35
N PRO A 31 9.45 -15.95 6.22
CA PRO A 31 10.26 -16.37 7.37
C PRO A 31 10.83 -15.20 8.18
N LYS A 32 11.00 -14.02 7.56
CA LYS A 32 11.41 -12.79 8.24
C LYS A 32 10.23 -11.84 8.29
N LYS A 33 9.63 -11.66 9.48
CA LYS A 33 8.43 -10.83 9.66
C LYS A 33 8.72 -9.36 9.34
N LEU A 34 8.18 -8.86 8.23
CA LEU A 34 8.27 -7.42 7.90
C LEU A 34 7.32 -6.58 8.75
N LEU A 35 6.18 -7.16 9.11
CA LEU A 35 5.10 -6.51 9.83
C LEU A 35 4.70 -7.38 11.02
N THR A 36 4.31 -6.73 12.11
CA THR A 36 3.59 -7.41 13.20
C THR A 36 2.22 -7.89 12.71
N PRO A 37 1.58 -8.88 13.35
CA PRO A 37 0.23 -9.32 12.96
C PRO A 37 -0.79 -8.17 12.90
N ALA A 38 -0.72 -7.24 13.86
CA ALA A 38 -1.53 -6.02 13.83
C ALA A 38 -1.13 -5.11 12.66
N GLY A 39 0.16 -4.94 12.38
CA GLY A 39 0.66 -4.18 11.23
C GLY A 39 0.16 -4.73 9.89
N VAL A 40 0.02 -6.06 9.76
CA VAL A 40 -0.52 -6.72 8.55
C VAL A 40 -1.98 -6.30 8.32
N VAL A 41 -2.83 -6.32 9.35
CA VAL A 41 -4.23 -5.91 9.23
C VAL A 41 -4.35 -4.44 8.80
N HIS A 42 -3.55 -3.55 9.40
CA HIS A 42 -3.60 -2.13 9.04
C HIS A 42 -3.02 -1.86 7.65
N ALA A 43 -1.95 -2.56 7.27
CA ALA A 43 -1.41 -2.51 5.91
C ALA A 43 -2.45 -2.98 4.87
N TRP A 44 -3.28 -3.96 5.22
CA TRP A 44 -4.37 -4.44 4.34
C TRP A 44 -5.41 -3.35 4.11
N VAL A 45 -5.90 -2.71 5.18
CA VAL A 45 -6.86 -1.61 5.08
C VAL A 45 -6.31 -0.47 4.22
N LEU A 46 -5.07 -0.07 4.46
CA LEU A 46 -4.41 0.99 3.68
C LEU A 46 -4.26 0.62 2.21
N GLY A 47 -3.85 -0.61 1.92
CA GLY A 47 -3.72 -1.10 0.55
C GLY A 47 -5.06 -1.17 -0.19
N VAL A 48 -6.15 -1.50 0.52
CA VAL A 48 -7.51 -1.45 -0.04
C VAL A 48 -7.91 -0.03 -0.39
N ILE A 49 -7.68 0.93 0.51
CA ILE A 49 -7.99 2.35 0.28
C ILE A 49 -7.19 2.90 -0.91
N VAL A 50 -5.88 2.63 -0.97
CA VAL A 50 -5.02 3.13 -2.06
C VAL A 50 -5.46 2.56 -3.41
N TRP A 51 -5.71 1.26 -3.50
CA TRP A 51 -6.18 0.64 -4.75
C TRP A 51 -7.55 1.15 -5.17
N GLY A 52 -8.50 1.23 -4.23
CA GLY A 52 -9.85 1.73 -4.50
C GLY A 52 -9.87 3.19 -4.96
N SER A 53 -8.94 4.01 -4.46
CA SER A 53 -8.88 5.45 -4.75
C SER A 53 -8.05 5.77 -5.99
N LEU A 54 -6.85 5.19 -6.09
CA LEU A 54 -5.82 5.56 -7.07
C LEU A 54 -5.48 4.47 -8.08
N ARG A 55 -6.10 3.28 -7.97
CA ARG A 55 -5.88 2.12 -8.86
C ARG A 55 -4.40 1.70 -8.92
N TRP A 56 -4.03 0.97 -9.98
CA TRP A 56 -2.68 0.46 -10.18
C TRP A 56 -1.56 1.52 -10.07
N PRO A 57 -1.69 2.74 -10.62
CA PRO A 57 -0.62 3.74 -10.54
C PRO A 57 -0.29 4.15 -9.10
N GLY A 58 -1.30 4.49 -8.29
CA GLY A 58 -1.05 4.86 -6.89
C GLY A 58 -0.58 3.68 -6.06
N TYR A 59 -1.12 2.49 -6.34
CA TYR A 59 -0.72 1.27 -5.64
C TYR A 59 0.74 0.89 -5.90
N ALA A 60 1.23 1.06 -7.14
CA ALA A 60 2.62 0.81 -7.49
C ALA A 60 3.60 1.73 -6.74
N VAL A 61 3.27 3.01 -6.60
CA VAL A 61 4.09 3.98 -5.85
C VAL A 61 4.20 3.60 -4.38
N VAL A 62 3.06 3.30 -3.73
CA VAL A 62 3.04 2.91 -2.31
C VAL A 62 3.76 1.57 -2.10
N GLY A 63 3.54 0.60 -3.00
CA GLY A 63 4.23 -0.69 -2.98
C GLY A 63 5.74 -0.54 -3.11
N PHE A 64 6.20 0.30 -4.04
CA PHE A 64 7.63 0.60 -4.20
C PHE A 64 8.22 1.24 -2.94
N TYR A 65 7.56 2.27 -2.39
CA TYR A 65 7.99 2.93 -1.16
C TYR A 65 8.10 1.94 0.02
N PHE A 66 7.11 1.06 0.17
CA PHE A 66 7.12 0.03 1.21
C PHE A 66 8.27 -0.96 1.04
N LEU A 67 8.51 -1.47 -0.18
CA LEU A 67 9.58 -2.42 -0.47
C LEU A 67 10.96 -1.78 -0.30
N ALA A 68 11.15 -0.58 -0.85
CA ALA A 68 12.40 0.18 -0.72
C ALA A 68 12.72 0.47 0.76
N GLY A 69 11.72 0.97 1.51
CA GLY A 69 11.87 1.18 2.93
C GLY A 69 12.20 -0.11 3.68
N SER A 70 11.56 -1.22 3.34
CA SER A 70 11.81 -2.52 3.98
C SER A 70 13.21 -3.07 3.68
N ALA A 71 13.71 -2.84 2.47
CA ALA A 71 15.07 -3.19 2.09
C ALA A 71 16.10 -2.39 2.90
N VAL A 72 15.93 -1.07 2.99
CA VAL A 72 16.81 -0.20 3.78
C VAL A 72 16.80 -0.60 5.27
N THR A 73 15.63 -0.90 5.84
CA THR A 73 15.54 -1.39 7.23
C THR A 73 16.31 -2.70 7.43
N ARG A 74 16.29 -3.61 6.45
CA ARG A 74 17.01 -4.90 6.55
C ARG A 74 18.52 -4.78 6.44
N ILE A 75 19.01 -3.84 5.63
CA ILE A 75 20.46 -3.58 5.53
C ILE A 75 20.98 -3.05 6.88
N GLY A 76 20.29 -2.06 7.46
CA GLY A 76 20.68 -1.52 8.76
C GLY A 76 20.54 -2.52 9.91
N MET A 77 19.59 -3.47 9.80
CA MET A 77 19.46 -4.58 10.75
C MET A 77 20.67 -5.52 10.76
N ALA A 78 21.19 -5.89 9.58
CA ALA A 78 22.37 -6.76 9.48
C ALA A 78 23.60 -6.10 10.14
N GLU A 79 23.72 -4.78 10.00
CA GLU A 79 24.76 -3.99 10.66
C GLU A 79 24.56 -3.92 12.18
N LYS A 80 23.32 -3.72 12.65
CA LYS A 80 22.98 -3.71 14.09
C LYS A 80 23.18 -5.08 14.75
N GLU A 81 22.85 -6.17 14.07
CA GLU A 81 23.09 -7.53 14.54
C GLU A 81 24.59 -7.83 14.63
N ALA A 82 25.38 -7.43 13.61
CA ALA A 82 26.83 -7.56 13.62
C ALA A 82 27.50 -6.72 14.74
N ALA A 83 26.91 -5.58 15.09
CA ALA A 83 27.35 -4.73 16.20
C ALA A 83 26.84 -5.21 17.59
N GLY A 84 26.11 -6.33 17.67
CA GLY A 84 25.61 -6.89 18.94
C GLY A 84 24.46 -6.11 19.59
N ILE A 85 23.87 -5.15 18.88
CA ILE A 85 22.76 -4.28 19.34
C ILE A 85 21.41 -4.70 18.73
N GLY A 86 21.20 -6.01 18.58
CA GLY A 86 20.02 -6.58 17.92
C GLY A 86 18.69 -6.07 18.46
N GLU A 87 17.78 -5.65 17.57
CA GLU A 87 16.45 -5.16 17.96
C GLU A 87 15.51 -6.30 18.34
N LYS A 88 14.74 -6.10 19.42
CA LYS A 88 13.81 -7.09 20.02
C LYS A 88 12.70 -7.63 19.10
N ARG A 89 12.52 -7.08 17.90
CA ARG A 89 11.42 -7.41 16.97
C ARG A 89 11.88 -7.76 15.55
N GLU A 90 13.17 -8.01 15.36
CA GLU A 90 13.74 -8.32 14.04
C GLU A 90 13.36 -7.30 12.93
N GLY A 91 13.15 -6.02 13.31
CA GLY A 91 12.74 -4.97 12.38
C GLY A 91 11.27 -5.01 11.92
N ALA A 92 10.43 -5.84 12.53
CA ALA A 92 9.00 -5.93 12.21
C ALA A 92 8.24 -4.63 12.59
N ARG A 93 7.53 -4.06 11.60
CA ARG A 93 6.81 -2.79 11.75
C ARG A 93 5.45 -2.96 12.45
N GLY A 94 5.21 -2.13 13.47
CA GLY A 94 3.94 -2.04 14.18
C GLY A 94 2.88 -1.25 13.42
N PRO A 95 1.61 -1.28 13.88
CA PRO A 95 0.55 -0.44 13.32
C PRO A 95 0.89 1.06 13.41
N GLU A 96 1.53 1.51 14.50
CA GLU A 96 2.00 2.91 14.62
C GLU A 96 3.00 3.30 13.51
N ASN A 97 3.94 2.41 13.15
CA ASN A 97 4.89 2.66 12.07
C ASN A 97 4.20 2.72 10.71
N VAL A 98 3.21 1.85 10.50
CA VAL A 98 2.46 1.77 9.24
C VAL A 98 1.65 3.05 9.02
N TRP A 99 0.86 3.47 10.00
CA TRP A 99 0.07 4.71 9.90
C TRP A 99 0.95 5.96 9.92
N GLY A 100 2.00 5.98 10.73
CA GLY A 100 2.93 7.11 10.81
C GLY A 100 3.58 7.45 9.46
N SER A 101 3.86 6.45 8.62
CA SER A 101 4.41 6.68 7.28
C SER A 101 3.34 6.84 6.18
N ALA A 102 2.18 6.20 6.31
CA ALA A 102 1.21 6.10 5.21
C ALA A 102 -0.01 7.03 5.32
N LEU A 103 -0.27 7.64 6.49
CA LEU A 103 -1.49 8.42 6.73
C LEU A 103 -1.63 9.59 5.75
N THR A 104 -0.58 10.39 5.56
CA THR A 104 -0.62 11.54 4.62
C THR A 104 -0.93 11.09 3.20
N GLY A 105 -0.28 10.01 2.72
CA GLY A 105 -0.57 9.45 1.41
C GLY A 105 -2.01 8.95 1.26
N THR A 106 -2.57 8.40 2.34
CA THR A 106 -3.96 7.93 2.39
C THR A 106 -4.94 9.08 2.34
N LEU A 107 -4.69 10.16 3.07
CA LEU A 107 -5.50 11.38 3.01
C LEU A 107 -5.45 12.01 1.61
N CYS A 108 -4.29 12.06 0.97
CA CYS A 108 -4.18 12.52 -0.42
C CYS A 108 -4.97 11.64 -1.39
N ALA A 109 -4.89 10.31 -1.24
CA ALA A 109 -5.64 9.36 -2.06
C ALA A 109 -7.16 9.55 -1.93
N LEU A 110 -7.64 9.71 -0.69
CA LEU A 110 -9.05 10.00 -0.41
C LEU A 110 -9.46 11.37 -0.95
N GLY A 111 -8.58 12.38 -0.90
CA GLY A 111 -8.82 13.69 -1.51
C GLY A 111 -9.01 13.60 -3.03
N VAL A 112 -8.17 12.83 -3.73
CA VAL A 112 -8.32 12.58 -5.17
C VAL A 112 -9.66 11.87 -5.46
N LEU A 113 -10.03 10.88 -4.64
CA LEU A 113 -11.31 10.20 -4.78
C LEU A 113 -12.50 11.15 -4.58
N ALA A 114 -12.43 12.05 -3.59
CA ALA A 114 -13.45 13.05 -3.33
C ALA A 114 -13.57 14.06 -4.49
N VAL A 115 -12.44 14.51 -5.05
CA VAL A 115 -12.44 15.40 -6.23
C VAL A 115 -13.07 14.71 -7.43
N ARG A 116 -12.76 13.43 -7.70
CA ARG A 116 -13.38 12.64 -8.78
C ARG A 116 -14.87 12.45 -8.57
N TRP A 117 -15.29 12.29 -7.32
CA TRP A 117 -16.71 12.18 -6.99
C TRP A 117 -17.46 13.50 -7.21
N TRP A 118 -16.81 14.63 -6.90
CA TRP A 118 -17.35 15.97 -7.14
C TRP A 118 -17.33 16.37 -8.62
N HIS A 119 -16.32 15.92 -9.36
CA HIS A 119 -16.16 16.13 -10.80
C HIS A 119 -16.15 14.78 -11.53
N PRO A 120 -17.31 14.10 -11.64
CA PRO A 120 -17.39 12.93 -12.49
C PRO A 120 -17.07 13.38 -13.92
N GLU A 121 -16.16 12.68 -14.59
CA GLU A 121 -15.55 13.09 -15.86
C GLU A 121 -16.54 13.29 -17.04
N GLY A 122 -17.84 13.15 -16.79
CA GLY A 122 -18.90 13.59 -17.69
C GLY A 122 -19.01 15.11 -17.89
N ALA A 123 -18.42 15.96 -17.03
CA ALA A 123 -18.54 17.42 -17.15
C ALA A 123 -17.47 18.08 -18.06
N ILE A 124 -16.32 17.43 -18.30
CA ILE A 124 -15.22 18.03 -19.07
C ILE A 124 -15.18 17.49 -20.51
N ALA A 125 -15.66 16.26 -20.75
CA ALA A 125 -15.68 15.67 -22.10
C ALA A 125 -16.85 16.15 -23.00
N GLN A 126 -17.90 16.78 -22.44
CA GLN A 126 -19.05 17.27 -23.23
C GLN A 126 -18.95 18.75 -23.65
N THR A 127 -17.94 19.48 -23.18
CA THR A 127 -17.81 20.93 -23.44
C THR A 127 -16.81 21.24 -24.56
N LEU A 128 -16.19 20.21 -25.16
CA LEU A 128 -15.21 20.34 -26.25
C LEU A 128 -15.54 19.47 -27.50
N VAL A 129 -16.83 19.23 -27.76
CA VAL A 129 -17.33 18.80 -29.09
C VAL A 129 -18.51 19.68 -29.48
#